data_AF-A0A6N2MRH1-F1
#
_entry.id   AF-A0A6N2MRH1-F1
#
_cell.length_a   1.000
_cell.length_b   1.000
_cell.length_c   1.000
_cell.angle_alpha   90.00
_cell.angle_beta   90.00
_cell.angle_gamma   90.00
#
_symmetry.space_group_name_H-M   'P 1'
#
loop_
_entity.id
_entity.type
_entity.pdbx_description
1 polymer ?
#
loop_
_entity_poly.entity_id
_entity_poly.type
_entity_poly.pdbx_seq_one_letter_code
_entity_poly.pdbx_strand_id
1 'polypeptide(L)'
;MGKAESARLNQSLSGHLNTIHETLQTPASSLDKQSWADVVKTGDQVSKQATIVGMLWSGEKPEAKAVEENMAMYFNTLQGLLLLSHGSMVGAGPTLSSAINASIKQVVDCSFKLMMETVSSYGISASILSQQYSSYDLLNSLRTKLSMAVYDSKFYSSTGIKETRSRNKDLKLVVPQLVGAVWEACDALKKTPASNITAIGRAMTQVAVSVKDVIREMKELKPGSSDQTEAASDDDTRLNGSDNLSDELGNDLSPEEMKVAQSAIGVVSETVVVIKELIRTVTGLLRQEKPKDNGNFVDSLEKLLKLCQEIGLQIDELGASLYPPQEFPAMKASLEKISSIIDEVRSEVETLTSSSESIFQACNDLKSSMKQMEVALDCCSASEIESQMQNVSLS
;
A
#
# COMPACT_ATOMS: atom_id res chain seq x y z
N MET A 1 -38.86 -9.01 -29.23
CA MET A 1 -37.99 -10.15 -28.90
C MET A 1 -37.01 -9.88 -27.76
N GLY A 2 -36.32 -8.71 -27.69
CA GLY A 2 -35.24 -8.49 -26.71
C GLY A 2 -35.57 -8.53 -25.21
N LYS A 3 -36.82 -8.37 -24.77
CA LYS A 3 -37.17 -8.35 -23.33
C LYS A 3 -37.07 -9.74 -22.67
N ALA A 4 -37.43 -10.80 -23.39
CA ALA A 4 -37.33 -12.17 -22.87
C ALA A 4 -35.87 -12.65 -22.79
N GLU A 5 -35.07 -12.31 -23.80
CA GLU A 5 -33.63 -12.60 -23.85
C GLU A 5 -32.85 -11.86 -22.75
N SER A 6 -33.16 -10.57 -22.56
CA SER A 6 -32.61 -9.77 -21.46
C SER A 6 -32.96 -10.37 -20.09
N ALA A 7 -34.23 -10.73 -19.85
CA ALA A 7 -34.63 -11.32 -18.57
C ALA A 7 -33.90 -12.64 -18.29
N ARG A 8 -33.75 -13.49 -19.31
CA ARG A 8 -33.01 -14.76 -19.22
C ARG A 8 -31.53 -14.55 -18.89
N LEU A 9 -30.84 -13.68 -19.63
CA LEU A 9 -29.43 -13.39 -19.40
C LEU A 9 -29.18 -12.80 -18.01
N ASN A 10 -30.06 -11.89 -17.56
CA ASN A 10 -29.97 -11.33 -16.22
C ASN A 10 -30.20 -12.40 -15.14
N GLN A 11 -31.19 -13.28 -15.31
CA GLN A 11 -31.43 -14.38 -14.36
C GLN A 11 -30.22 -15.30 -14.25
N SER A 12 -29.60 -15.65 -15.39
CA SER A 12 -28.39 -16.48 -15.42
C SER A 12 -27.20 -15.78 -14.76
N LEU A 13 -26.98 -14.49 -15.06
CA LEU A 13 -25.93 -13.68 -14.44
C LEU A 13 -26.09 -13.62 -12.92
N SER A 14 -27.30 -13.31 -12.42
CA SER A 14 -27.58 -13.30 -10.99
C SER A 14 -27.31 -14.66 -10.34
N GLY A 15 -27.63 -15.76 -11.02
CA GLY A 15 -27.30 -17.11 -10.55
C GLY A 15 -25.79 -17.31 -10.36
N HIS A 16 -24.99 -16.94 -11.35
CA HIS A 16 -23.52 -17.03 -11.25
C HIS A 16 -22.93 -16.12 -10.17
N LEU A 17 -23.44 -14.89 -10.04
CA LEU A 17 -23.01 -13.96 -8.99
C LEU A 17 -23.26 -14.53 -7.58
N ASN A 18 -24.40 -15.19 -7.37
CA ASN A 18 -24.70 -15.87 -6.12
C ASN A 18 -23.75 -17.06 -5.87
N THR A 19 -23.45 -17.87 -6.88
CA THR A 19 -22.48 -18.98 -6.75
C THR A 19 -21.08 -18.48 -6.37
N ILE A 20 -20.63 -17.38 -6.99
CA ILE A 20 -19.35 -16.74 -6.64
C ILE A 20 -19.40 -16.25 -5.19
N HIS A 21 -20.50 -15.65 -4.76
CA HIS A 21 -20.68 -15.22 -3.38
C HIS A 21 -20.55 -16.35 -2.37
N GLU A 22 -21.25 -17.45 -2.61
CA GLU A 22 -21.22 -18.64 -1.75
C GLU A 22 -19.80 -19.21 -1.68
N THR A 23 -19.10 -19.23 -2.81
CA THR A 23 -17.69 -19.66 -2.88
C THR A 23 -16.80 -18.78 -2.01
N LEU A 24 -16.98 -17.46 -2.06
CA LEU A 24 -16.24 -16.49 -1.24
C LEU A 24 -16.56 -16.59 0.26
N GLN A 25 -17.72 -17.15 0.63
CA GLN A 25 -18.06 -17.43 2.02
C GLN A 25 -17.48 -18.75 2.53
N THR A 26 -16.91 -19.58 1.65
CA THR A 26 -16.37 -20.88 2.03
C THR A 26 -15.08 -20.70 2.85
N PRO A 27 -14.98 -21.26 4.07
CA PRO A 27 -13.79 -21.12 4.90
C PRO A 27 -12.57 -21.77 4.25
N ALA A 28 -11.45 -21.05 4.17
CA ALA A 28 -10.18 -21.58 3.65
C ALA A 28 -9.68 -22.81 4.43
N SER A 29 -10.04 -22.93 5.71
CA SER A 29 -9.70 -24.06 6.59
C SER A 29 -10.32 -25.41 6.16
N SER A 30 -11.28 -25.39 5.24
CA SER A 30 -11.91 -26.60 4.71
C SER A 30 -11.23 -27.17 3.46
N LEU A 31 -10.21 -26.49 2.93
CA LEU A 31 -9.57 -26.84 1.66
C LEU A 31 -8.14 -27.37 1.85
N ASP A 32 -7.75 -28.30 0.97
CA ASP A 32 -6.36 -28.74 0.86
C ASP A 32 -5.47 -27.60 0.34
N LYS A 33 -4.24 -27.51 0.87
CA LYS A 33 -3.27 -26.50 0.44
C LYS A 33 -2.99 -26.62 -1.06
N GLN A 34 -3.24 -25.53 -1.78
CA GLN A 34 -3.01 -25.42 -3.22
C GLN A 34 -1.76 -24.61 -3.53
N SER A 35 -1.16 -24.84 -4.70
CA SER A 35 -0.02 -24.06 -5.18
C SER A 35 -0.48 -22.72 -5.76
N TRP A 36 0.23 -21.63 -5.45
CA TRP A 36 0.01 -20.34 -6.12
C TRP A 36 0.20 -20.43 -7.65
N ALA A 37 1.03 -21.37 -8.12
CA ALA A 37 1.21 -21.60 -9.55
C ALA A 37 -0.10 -22.04 -10.23
N ASP A 38 -0.93 -22.83 -9.55
CA ASP A 38 -2.23 -23.26 -10.07
C ASP A 38 -3.25 -22.11 -10.08
N VAL A 39 -3.17 -21.20 -9.09
CA VAL A 39 -3.94 -19.95 -9.06
C VAL A 39 -3.58 -19.09 -10.27
N VAL A 40 -2.29 -18.87 -10.53
CA VAL A 40 -1.81 -18.09 -11.69
C VAL A 40 -2.23 -18.73 -13.01
N LYS A 41 -2.06 -20.05 -13.15
CA LYS A 41 -2.48 -20.80 -14.35
C LYS A 41 -3.98 -20.67 -14.60
N THR A 42 -4.80 -20.66 -13.55
CA THR A 42 -6.25 -20.47 -13.67
C THR A 42 -6.59 -19.02 -13.99
N GLY A 43 -5.83 -18.05 -13.47
CA GLY A 43 -5.90 -16.64 -13.88
C GLY A 43 -5.66 -16.46 -15.38
N ASP A 44 -4.67 -17.16 -15.96
CA ASP A 44 -4.47 -17.17 -17.42
C ASP A 44 -5.69 -17.75 -18.17
N GLN A 45 -6.41 -18.71 -17.58
CA GLN A 45 -7.67 -19.21 -18.17
C GLN A 45 -8.78 -18.17 -18.09
N VAL A 46 -8.91 -17.42 -16.99
CA VAL A 46 -9.86 -16.30 -16.90
C VAL A 46 -9.56 -15.26 -17.98
N SER A 47 -8.28 -14.90 -18.18
CA SER A 47 -7.84 -14.00 -19.24
C SER A 47 -8.20 -14.52 -20.65
N LYS A 48 -8.09 -15.83 -20.89
CA LYS A 48 -8.52 -16.46 -22.15
C LYS A 48 -10.02 -16.40 -22.32
N GLN A 49 -10.82 -16.67 -21.27
CA GLN A 49 -12.27 -16.54 -21.32
C GLN A 49 -12.69 -15.09 -21.62
N ALA A 50 -12.02 -14.09 -21.04
CA ALA A 50 -12.24 -12.68 -21.36
C ALA A 50 -11.97 -12.37 -22.83
N THR A 51 -10.94 -13.00 -23.42
CA THR A 51 -10.65 -12.88 -24.85
C THR A 51 -11.79 -13.44 -25.70
N ILE A 52 -12.34 -14.60 -25.35
CA ILE A 52 -13.47 -15.21 -26.06
C ILE A 52 -14.69 -14.28 -26.00
N VAL A 53 -14.96 -13.69 -24.83
CA VAL A 53 -16.01 -12.67 -24.67
C VAL A 53 -15.73 -11.49 -25.60
N GLY A 54 -14.53 -10.92 -25.60
CA GLY A 54 -14.17 -9.80 -26.49
C GLY A 54 -14.36 -10.13 -27.98
N MET A 55 -13.96 -11.33 -28.40
CA MET A 55 -14.14 -11.82 -29.77
C MET A 55 -15.62 -11.95 -30.14
N LEU A 56 -16.45 -12.45 -29.22
CA LEU A 56 -17.90 -12.57 -29.42
C LEU A 56 -18.57 -11.21 -29.70
N TRP A 57 -17.99 -10.12 -29.16
CA TRP A 57 -18.48 -8.75 -29.32
C TRP A 57 -17.77 -7.94 -30.42
N SER A 58 -16.80 -8.53 -31.14
CA SER A 58 -16.03 -7.84 -32.19
C SER A 58 -16.83 -7.64 -33.50
N GLY A 59 -17.90 -8.42 -33.71
CA GLY A 59 -18.71 -8.43 -34.93
C GLY A 59 -20.07 -7.72 -34.80
N GLU A 60 -21.13 -8.42 -35.21
CA GLU A 60 -22.51 -8.05 -34.93
C GLU A 60 -22.88 -8.37 -33.48
N LYS A 61 -24.04 -7.89 -33.02
CA LYS A 61 -24.53 -8.21 -31.67
C LYS A 61 -24.70 -9.73 -31.56
N PRO A 62 -24.07 -10.39 -30.56
CA PRO A 62 -24.13 -11.84 -30.46
C PRO A 62 -25.52 -12.37 -30.12
N GLU A 63 -25.77 -13.64 -30.39
CA GLU A 63 -26.99 -14.31 -29.95
C GLU A 63 -27.00 -14.44 -28.43
N ALA A 64 -28.17 -14.24 -27.81
CA ALA A 64 -28.30 -14.32 -26.34
C ALA A 64 -27.85 -15.68 -25.79
N LYS A 65 -28.10 -16.78 -26.54
CA LYS A 65 -27.66 -18.12 -26.16
C LYS A 65 -26.13 -18.24 -26.12
N ALA A 66 -25.43 -17.66 -27.10
CA ALA A 66 -23.97 -17.67 -27.14
C ALA A 66 -23.36 -16.89 -25.97
N VAL A 67 -23.98 -15.75 -25.58
CA VAL A 67 -23.58 -14.98 -24.40
C VAL A 67 -23.79 -15.77 -23.11
N GLU A 68 -24.93 -16.46 -22.97
CA GLU A 68 -25.24 -17.29 -21.80
C GLU A 68 -24.24 -18.45 -21.64
N GLU A 69 -23.91 -19.16 -22.71
CA GLU A 69 -22.94 -20.26 -22.70
C GLU A 69 -21.52 -19.76 -22.36
N ASN A 70 -21.10 -18.62 -22.93
CA ASN A 70 -19.83 -17.98 -22.60
C ASN A 70 -19.78 -17.56 -21.13
N MET A 71 -20.86 -16.96 -20.64
CA MET A 71 -20.98 -16.52 -19.26
C MET A 71 -20.82 -17.69 -18.30
N ALA A 72 -21.46 -18.83 -18.58
CA ALA A 72 -21.32 -20.03 -17.77
C ALA A 72 -19.86 -20.54 -17.72
N MET A 73 -19.18 -20.66 -18.87
CA MET A 73 -17.77 -21.08 -18.92
C MET A 73 -16.85 -20.09 -18.18
N TYR A 74 -17.10 -18.80 -18.34
CA TYR A 74 -16.32 -17.75 -17.69
C TYR A 74 -16.47 -17.83 -16.16
N PHE A 75 -17.70 -17.84 -15.65
CA PHE A 75 -17.95 -17.87 -14.20
C PHE A 75 -17.51 -19.18 -13.55
N ASN A 76 -17.61 -20.31 -14.24
CA ASN A 76 -17.04 -21.57 -13.75
C ASN A 76 -15.51 -21.48 -13.61
N THR A 77 -14.83 -20.84 -14.57
CA THR A 77 -13.38 -20.60 -14.50
C THR A 77 -13.02 -19.66 -13.36
N LEU A 78 -13.80 -18.58 -13.19
CA LEU A 78 -13.62 -17.62 -12.09
C LEU A 78 -13.87 -18.26 -10.72
N GLN A 79 -14.87 -19.13 -10.60
CA GLN A 79 -15.11 -19.90 -9.38
C GLN A 79 -13.94 -20.83 -9.06
N GLY A 80 -13.38 -21.52 -10.07
CA GLY A 80 -12.18 -22.34 -9.91
C GLY A 80 -10.98 -21.52 -9.42
N LEU A 81 -10.79 -20.32 -9.94
CA LEU A 81 -9.75 -19.39 -9.47
C LEU A 81 -9.93 -19.06 -7.98
N LEU A 82 -11.16 -18.76 -7.56
CA LEU A 82 -11.47 -18.45 -6.16
C LEU A 82 -11.15 -19.62 -5.23
N LEU A 83 -11.62 -20.82 -5.56
CA LEU A 83 -11.36 -22.02 -4.77
C LEU A 83 -9.85 -22.31 -4.62
N LEU A 84 -9.09 -22.21 -5.71
CA LEU A 84 -7.64 -22.37 -5.68
C LEU A 84 -6.98 -21.28 -4.84
N SER A 85 -7.46 -20.04 -4.93
CA SER A 85 -6.92 -18.93 -4.13
C SER A 85 -7.14 -19.14 -2.64
N HIS A 86 -8.34 -19.58 -2.21
CA HIS A 86 -8.62 -19.92 -0.82
C HIS A 86 -7.72 -21.07 -0.33
N GLY A 87 -7.54 -22.12 -1.15
CA GLY A 87 -6.62 -23.21 -0.82
C GLY A 87 -5.15 -22.77 -0.75
N SER A 88 -4.74 -21.76 -1.52
CA SER A 88 -3.37 -21.21 -1.46
C SER A 88 -3.08 -20.42 -0.17
N MET A 89 -4.13 -19.93 0.50
CA MET A 89 -4.02 -19.18 1.76
C MET A 89 -3.88 -20.08 2.99
N VAL A 90 -3.86 -21.41 2.83
CA VAL A 90 -3.64 -22.33 3.95
C VAL A 90 -2.20 -22.16 4.49
N GLY A 91 -2.11 -21.65 5.72
CA GLY A 91 -0.85 -21.28 6.38
C GLY A 91 -0.32 -19.89 5.99
N ALA A 92 -1.12 -19.07 5.30
CA ALA A 92 -0.78 -17.68 5.04
C ALA A 92 -1.04 -16.81 6.28
N GLY A 93 -0.08 -15.97 6.64
CA GLY A 93 -0.24 -14.90 7.60
C GLY A 93 -1.15 -13.78 7.07
N PRO A 94 -1.54 -12.83 7.92
CA PRO A 94 -2.32 -11.66 7.54
C PRO A 94 -1.79 -10.92 6.31
N THR A 95 -0.46 -10.72 6.21
CA THR A 95 0.15 -9.94 5.14
C THR A 95 0.05 -10.63 3.78
N LEU A 96 0.39 -11.92 3.71
CA LEU A 96 0.24 -12.70 2.48
C LEU A 96 -1.24 -12.83 2.10
N SER A 97 -2.11 -13.14 3.07
CA SER A 97 -3.55 -13.27 2.87
C SER A 97 -4.16 -12.00 2.27
N SER A 98 -3.80 -10.83 2.80
CA SER A 98 -4.24 -9.54 2.30
C SER A 98 -3.81 -9.30 0.85
N ALA A 99 -2.53 -9.58 0.52
CA ALA A 99 -2.01 -9.41 -0.84
C ALA A 99 -2.72 -10.32 -1.86
N ILE A 100 -2.97 -11.58 -1.50
CA ILE A 100 -3.74 -12.53 -2.32
C ILE A 100 -5.16 -12.03 -2.53
N ASN A 101 -5.85 -11.70 -1.43
CA ASN A 101 -7.23 -11.20 -1.44
C ASN A 101 -7.39 -9.96 -2.32
N ALA A 102 -6.48 -8.98 -2.22
CA ALA A 102 -6.50 -7.78 -3.04
C ALA A 102 -6.38 -8.09 -4.54
N SER A 103 -5.48 -9.03 -4.89
CA SER A 103 -5.25 -9.42 -6.30
C SER A 103 -6.45 -10.16 -6.88
N ILE A 104 -7.00 -11.12 -6.12
CA ILE A 104 -8.19 -11.88 -6.51
C ILE A 104 -9.40 -10.97 -6.64
N LYS A 105 -9.57 -10.02 -5.72
CA LYS A 105 -10.62 -9.01 -5.77
C LYS A 105 -10.58 -8.23 -7.07
N GLN A 106 -9.41 -7.78 -7.51
CA GLN A 106 -9.28 -7.03 -8.76
C GLN A 106 -9.74 -7.87 -9.96
N VAL A 107 -9.36 -9.16 -10.02
CA VAL A 107 -9.80 -10.07 -11.09
C VAL A 107 -11.32 -10.25 -11.08
N VAL A 108 -11.92 -10.44 -9.90
CA VAL A 108 -13.38 -10.57 -9.75
C VAL A 108 -14.10 -9.29 -10.16
N ASP A 109 -13.66 -8.12 -9.70
CA ASP A 109 -14.28 -6.83 -10.00
C ASP A 109 -14.26 -6.53 -11.50
N CYS A 110 -13.11 -6.71 -12.16
CA CYS A 110 -12.96 -6.52 -13.60
C CYS A 110 -13.83 -7.51 -14.39
N SER A 111 -13.89 -8.77 -13.94
CA SER A 111 -14.72 -9.83 -14.54
C SER A 111 -16.21 -9.53 -14.44
N PHE A 112 -16.67 -9.10 -13.26
CA PHE A 112 -18.06 -8.73 -13.04
C PHE A 112 -18.43 -7.53 -13.90
N LYS A 113 -17.58 -6.51 -13.96
CA LYS A 113 -17.81 -5.33 -14.80
C LYS A 113 -17.92 -5.72 -16.28
N LEU A 114 -17.03 -6.57 -16.79
CA LEU A 114 -17.11 -7.10 -18.16
C LEU A 114 -18.47 -7.76 -18.42
N MET A 115 -18.90 -8.69 -17.56
CA MET A 115 -20.15 -9.44 -17.74
C MET A 115 -21.39 -8.57 -17.61
N MET A 116 -21.44 -7.70 -16.60
CA MET A 116 -22.55 -6.77 -16.38
C MET A 116 -22.76 -5.86 -17.59
N GLU A 117 -21.70 -5.32 -18.18
CA GLU A 117 -21.80 -4.45 -19.37
C GLU A 117 -22.25 -5.24 -20.61
N THR A 118 -21.75 -6.46 -20.80
CA THR A 118 -22.18 -7.32 -21.92
C THR A 118 -23.67 -7.69 -21.83
N VAL A 119 -24.19 -8.03 -20.64
CA VAL A 119 -25.60 -8.37 -20.43
C VAL A 119 -26.51 -7.13 -20.51
N SER A 120 -26.07 -5.99 -19.97
CA SER A 120 -26.81 -4.71 -20.00
C SER A 120 -27.14 -4.22 -21.42
N SER A 121 -26.33 -4.63 -22.41
CA SER A 121 -26.56 -4.34 -23.83
C SER A 121 -27.83 -5.00 -24.42
N TYR A 122 -28.41 -6.01 -23.75
CA TYR A 122 -29.68 -6.63 -24.13
C TYR A 122 -30.90 -5.89 -23.57
N GLY A 123 -30.69 -4.87 -22.74
CA GLY A 123 -31.72 -4.07 -22.09
C GLY A 123 -31.78 -4.34 -20.59
N ILE A 124 -32.05 -3.31 -19.79
CA ILE A 124 -32.24 -3.41 -18.33
C ILE A 124 -33.71 -3.13 -18.01
N SER A 125 -34.34 -3.91 -17.14
CA SER A 125 -35.52 -3.47 -16.40
C SER A 125 -35.08 -2.87 -15.06
N ALA A 126 -35.63 -1.69 -14.71
CA ALA A 126 -35.28 -0.93 -13.50
C ALA A 126 -35.41 -1.70 -12.18
N SER A 127 -36.14 -2.82 -12.15
CA SER A 127 -36.25 -3.74 -11.01
C SER A 127 -34.97 -4.55 -10.72
N ILE A 128 -33.99 -4.58 -11.62
CA ILE A 128 -32.73 -5.33 -11.44
C ILE A 128 -31.67 -4.43 -10.81
N LEU A 129 -31.72 -3.10 -11.02
CA LEU A 129 -30.82 -2.15 -10.36
C LEU A 129 -30.89 -2.28 -8.83
N SER A 130 -32.05 -2.61 -8.25
CA SER A 130 -32.19 -2.85 -6.80
C SER A 130 -31.55 -4.18 -6.33
N GLN A 131 -31.51 -5.24 -7.15
CA GLN A 131 -30.70 -6.44 -6.88
C GLN A 131 -29.22 -6.23 -7.19
N GLN A 132 -28.91 -5.34 -8.13
CA GLN A 132 -27.56 -4.88 -8.46
C GLN A 132 -26.98 -4.10 -7.28
N TYR A 133 -27.78 -3.32 -6.55
CA TYR A 133 -27.43 -2.73 -5.24
C TYR A 133 -27.17 -3.78 -4.15
N SER A 134 -27.86 -4.94 -4.17
CA SER A 134 -27.51 -6.07 -3.30
C SER A 134 -26.21 -6.76 -3.75
N SER A 135 -25.91 -6.80 -5.05
CA SER A 135 -24.59 -7.18 -5.59
C SER A 135 -23.48 -6.18 -5.21
N TYR A 136 -23.82 -4.89 -5.05
CA TYR A 136 -22.95 -3.87 -4.45
C TYR A 136 -22.78 -4.07 -2.95
N ASP A 137 -23.82 -4.45 -2.21
CA ASP A 137 -23.70 -4.88 -0.80
C ASP A 137 -22.90 -6.16 -0.66
N LEU A 138 -22.91 -7.01 -1.67
CA LEU A 138 -22.04 -8.17 -1.84
C LEU A 138 -20.60 -7.76 -2.11
N LEU A 139 -20.35 -6.78 -2.97
CA LEU A 139 -19.03 -6.17 -3.21
C LEU A 139 -18.54 -5.37 -1.99
N ASN A 140 -19.46 -4.79 -1.21
CA ASN A 140 -19.18 -4.13 0.07
C ASN A 140 -18.97 -5.15 1.20
N SER A 141 -19.67 -6.28 1.19
CA SER A 141 -19.49 -7.42 2.10
C SER A 141 -18.19 -8.16 1.78
N LEU A 142 -17.86 -8.28 0.49
CA LEU A 142 -16.54 -8.67 -0.02
C LEU A 142 -15.48 -7.66 0.39
N ARG A 143 -15.77 -6.35 0.33
CA ARG A 143 -14.89 -5.31 0.86
C ARG A 143 -14.66 -5.52 2.35
N THR A 144 -15.67 -5.80 3.16
CA THR A 144 -15.52 -6.03 4.62
C THR A 144 -14.84 -7.37 4.96
N LYS A 145 -15.03 -8.42 4.17
CA LYS A 145 -14.44 -9.77 4.42
C LYS A 145 -13.04 -9.94 3.83
N LEU A 146 -12.72 -9.26 2.73
CA LEU A 146 -11.37 -9.21 2.15
C LEU A 146 -10.52 -8.10 2.77
N SER A 147 -11.14 -7.12 3.47
CA SER A 147 -10.46 -6.05 4.20
C SER A 147 -10.57 -6.25 5.72
N MET A 148 -9.57 -6.93 6.28
CA MET A 148 -8.95 -6.49 7.53
C MET A 148 -7.53 -5.99 7.22
N ALA A 149 -7.43 -4.87 6.47
CA ALA A 149 -6.34 -3.90 6.58
C ALA A 149 -6.52 -2.76 5.55
N VAL A 150 -6.74 -1.55 6.09
CA VAL A 150 -6.49 -0.20 5.52
C VAL A 150 -7.45 0.34 4.45
N TYR A 151 -8.03 1.48 4.82
CA TYR A 151 -8.89 2.42 4.09
C TYR A 151 -8.20 3.02 2.84
N ASP A 152 -8.92 3.14 1.72
CA ASP A 152 -9.22 4.46 1.17
C ASP A 152 -10.49 4.44 0.29
N SER A 153 -11.33 5.46 0.48
CA SER A 153 -12.69 5.58 -0.03
C SER A 153 -12.77 6.73 -1.03
N LYS A 154 -12.16 6.58 -2.21
CA LYS A 154 -12.27 7.59 -3.29
C LYS A 154 -12.23 6.97 -4.69
N PHE A 155 -13.27 6.25 -5.11
CA PHE A 155 -13.32 5.84 -6.53
C PHE A 155 -14.65 5.98 -7.29
N TYR A 156 -15.80 6.31 -6.67
CA TYR A 156 -17.02 6.51 -7.48
C TYR A 156 -17.97 7.57 -6.92
N SER A 157 -17.69 8.84 -7.24
CA SER A 157 -18.67 9.94 -7.17
C SER A 157 -18.91 10.62 -8.53
N SER A 158 -18.60 9.95 -9.65
CA SER A 158 -18.87 10.51 -10.98
C SER A 158 -19.29 9.44 -11.98
N THR A 159 -20.59 9.15 -12.02
CA THR A 159 -21.32 8.89 -13.27
C THR A 159 -22.81 9.03 -12.99
N GLY A 160 -23.35 10.23 -13.22
CA GLY A 160 -24.78 10.44 -13.32
C GLY A 160 -25.32 9.73 -14.55
N ILE A 161 -26.25 8.80 -14.33
CA ILE A 161 -26.96 8.08 -15.39
C ILE A 161 -27.95 9.07 -16.03
N LYS A 162 -27.66 9.51 -17.26
CA LYS A 162 -28.65 10.08 -18.18
C LYS A 162 -28.90 9.12 -19.34
N GLU A 163 -30.16 8.97 -19.68
CA GLU A 163 -30.73 7.87 -20.44
C GLU A 163 -30.70 8.09 -21.97
N THR A 164 -30.51 6.97 -22.68
CA THR A 164 -30.86 6.63 -24.08
C THR A 164 -30.07 7.15 -25.30
N ARG A 165 -29.73 6.16 -26.15
CA ARG A 165 -29.72 6.13 -27.64
C ARG A 165 -28.38 6.07 -28.42
N SER A 166 -27.22 5.91 -27.79
CA SER A 166 -25.93 5.68 -28.49
C SER A 166 -25.15 4.40 -28.10
N ARG A 167 -25.70 3.52 -27.26
CA ARG A 167 -24.92 2.42 -26.61
C ARG A 167 -24.22 1.41 -27.54
N ASN A 168 -24.73 1.11 -28.74
CA ASN A 168 -24.14 0.06 -29.58
C ASN A 168 -22.79 0.43 -30.21
N LYS A 169 -22.50 1.73 -30.42
CA LYS A 169 -21.18 2.17 -30.90
C LYS A 169 -20.15 2.20 -29.76
N ASP A 170 -20.62 2.39 -28.54
CA ASP A 170 -19.79 2.44 -27.34
C ASP A 170 -19.36 1.03 -26.89
N LEU A 171 -20.20 0.00 -27.01
CA LEU A 171 -19.85 -1.39 -26.63
C LEU A 171 -18.68 -1.98 -27.43
N LYS A 172 -18.52 -1.61 -28.70
CA LYS A 172 -17.36 -2.03 -29.51
C LYS A 172 -16.02 -1.46 -29.01
N LEU A 173 -16.07 -0.39 -28.21
CA LEU A 173 -14.89 0.21 -27.58
C LEU A 173 -14.78 -0.23 -26.10
N VAL A 174 -15.91 -0.31 -25.40
CA VAL A 174 -15.98 -0.64 -23.96
C VAL A 174 -15.63 -2.10 -23.71
N VAL A 175 -16.10 -3.06 -24.51
CA VAL A 175 -15.80 -4.48 -24.26
C VAL A 175 -14.30 -4.76 -24.40
N PRO A 176 -13.59 -4.31 -25.46
CA PRO A 176 -12.13 -4.45 -25.51
C PRO A 176 -11.39 -3.81 -24.33
N GLN A 177 -11.83 -2.63 -23.86
CA GLN A 177 -11.25 -1.99 -22.68
C GLN A 177 -11.45 -2.82 -21.41
N LEU A 178 -12.65 -3.38 -21.20
CA LEU A 178 -12.94 -4.23 -20.05
C LEU A 178 -12.18 -5.55 -20.10
N VAL A 179 -12.01 -6.14 -21.29
CA VAL A 179 -11.13 -7.30 -21.49
C VAL A 179 -9.69 -6.95 -21.13
N GLY A 180 -9.20 -5.78 -21.57
CA GLY A 180 -7.89 -5.26 -21.18
C GLY A 180 -7.73 -5.12 -19.66
N ALA A 181 -8.74 -4.61 -18.96
CA ALA A 181 -8.73 -4.51 -17.51
C ALA A 181 -8.67 -5.89 -16.82
N VAL A 182 -9.37 -6.91 -17.35
CA VAL A 182 -9.24 -8.29 -16.85
C VAL A 182 -7.82 -8.83 -17.08
N TRP A 183 -7.23 -8.57 -18.25
CA TRP A 183 -5.85 -8.99 -18.55
C TRP A 183 -4.86 -8.36 -17.58
N GLU A 184 -4.97 -7.06 -17.34
CA GLU A 184 -4.11 -6.34 -16.39
C GLU A 184 -4.26 -6.91 -14.97
N ALA A 185 -5.48 -7.23 -14.54
CA ALA A 185 -5.73 -7.86 -13.25
C ALA A 185 -5.12 -9.28 -13.17
N CYS A 186 -5.26 -10.09 -14.22
CA CYS A 186 -4.65 -11.42 -14.30
C CYS A 186 -3.11 -11.37 -14.42
N ASP A 187 -2.55 -10.33 -15.03
CA ASP A 187 -1.09 -10.09 -15.04
C ASP A 187 -0.59 -9.65 -13.66
N ALA A 188 -1.34 -8.78 -12.98
CA ALA A 188 -1.05 -8.36 -11.61
C ALA A 188 -1.04 -9.56 -10.64
N LEU A 189 -1.92 -10.55 -10.85
CA LEU A 189 -1.94 -11.80 -10.08
C LEU A 189 -0.60 -12.56 -10.11
N LYS A 190 0.14 -12.48 -11.23
CA LYS A 190 1.49 -13.08 -11.36
C LYS A 190 2.52 -12.41 -10.47
N LYS A 191 2.29 -11.14 -10.15
CA LYS A 191 3.18 -10.34 -9.32
C LYS A 191 2.86 -10.53 -7.85
N THR A 192 1.69 -11.03 -7.46
CA THR A 192 1.32 -11.30 -6.06
C THR A 192 2.36 -12.21 -5.38
N PRO A 193 2.77 -11.90 -4.13
CA PRO A 193 3.69 -12.78 -3.40
C PRO A 193 3.07 -14.17 -3.21
N ALA A 194 3.88 -15.21 -3.36
CA ALA A 194 3.46 -16.61 -3.24
C ALA A 194 3.78 -17.23 -1.87
N SER A 195 4.41 -16.47 -0.97
CA SER A 195 4.92 -16.95 0.32
C SER A 195 4.92 -15.83 1.36
N ASN A 196 4.86 -16.18 2.64
CA ASN A 196 4.83 -15.21 3.73
C ASN A 196 6.11 -14.36 3.73
N ILE A 197 7.25 -15.02 3.59
CA ILE A 197 8.56 -14.36 3.52
C ILE A 197 8.62 -13.34 2.39
N THR A 198 8.10 -13.69 1.21
CA THR A 198 8.06 -12.77 0.07
C THR A 198 7.11 -11.59 0.32
N ALA A 199 5.96 -11.84 0.94
CA ALA A 199 4.98 -10.78 1.25
C ALA A 199 5.53 -9.81 2.29
N ILE A 200 6.09 -10.32 3.38
CA ILE A 200 6.72 -9.56 4.46
C ILE A 200 7.91 -8.75 3.94
N GLY A 201 8.82 -9.38 3.18
CA GLY A 201 9.99 -8.70 2.62
C GLY A 201 9.61 -7.53 1.69
N ARG A 202 8.53 -7.67 0.92
CA ARG A 202 7.98 -6.57 0.10
C ARG A 202 7.38 -5.46 0.94
N ALA A 203 6.62 -5.79 1.98
CA ALA A 203 6.08 -4.80 2.90
C ALA A 203 7.19 -4.02 3.61
N MET A 204 8.23 -4.69 4.11
CA MET A 204 9.42 -4.04 4.68
C MET A 204 10.18 -3.19 3.65
N THR A 205 10.22 -3.62 2.38
CA THR A 205 10.81 -2.80 1.31
C THR A 205 10.07 -1.49 1.13
N GLN A 206 8.73 -1.49 1.26
CA GLN A 206 7.94 -0.25 1.21
C GLN A 206 8.25 0.68 2.38
N VAL A 207 8.46 0.14 3.59
CA VAL A 207 8.94 0.94 4.74
C VAL A 207 10.30 1.56 4.43
N ALA A 208 11.24 0.80 3.86
CA ALA A 208 12.55 1.31 3.49
C ALA A 208 12.49 2.42 2.42
N VAL A 209 11.48 2.41 1.55
CA VAL A 209 11.24 3.50 0.59
C VAL A 209 10.76 4.75 1.33
N SER A 210 9.76 4.64 2.21
CA SER A 210 9.28 5.76 3.03
C SER A 210 10.40 6.43 3.83
N VAL A 211 11.21 5.63 4.53
CA VAL A 211 12.36 6.12 5.32
C VAL A 211 13.40 6.83 4.44
N LYS A 212 13.61 6.40 3.19
CA LYS A 212 14.50 7.09 2.25
C LYS A 212 13.92 8.41 1.76
N ASP A 213 12.60 8.50 1.60
CA ASP A 213 11.93 9.74 1.23
C ASP A 213 12.08 10.78 2.34
N VAL A 214 12.03 10.37 3.61
CA VAL A 214 12.38 11.22 4.76
C VAL A 214 13.81 11.75 4.67
N ILE A 215 14.80 10.90 4.33
CA ILE A 215 16.19 11.37 4.12
C ILE A 215 16.27 12.42 3.01
N ARG A 216 15.52 12.24 1.92
CA ARG A 216 15.47 13.20 0.82
C ARG A 216 14.94 14.54 1.33
N GLU A 217 13.84 14.53 2.08
CA GLU A 217 13.21 15.73 2.65
C GLU A 217 14.12 16.43 3.67
N MET A 218 14.77 15.68 4.57
CA MET A 218 15.72 16.24 5.54
C MET A 218 16.92 16.93 4.86
N LYS A 219 17.32 16.49 3.66
CA LYS A 219 18.40 17.11 2.89
C LYS A 219 18.01 18.42 2.20
N GLU A 220 16.72 18.74 2.17
CA GLU A 220 16.20 20.01 1.63
C GLU A 220 16.23 21.14 2.69
N LEU A 221 16.53 20.82 3.95
CA LEU A 221 16.70 21.81 5.04
C LEU A 221 17.89 22.75 4.77
N LYS A 222 17.66 24.06 4.94
CA LYS A 222 18.65 25.10 4.69
C LYS A 222 19.23 25.67 5.99
N PRO A 223 20.54 25.99 6.02
CA PRO A 223 21.12 26.75 7.11
C PRO A 223 20.71 28.22 7.04
N GLY A 224 20.60 28.85 8.21
CA GLY A 224 20.43 30.29 8.40
C GLY A 224 21.44 31.08 7.59
N SER A 225 20.96 32.00 6.75
CA SER A 225 21.79 33.04 6.16
C SER A 225 22.48 33.84 7.27
N SER A 226 23.75 33.52 7.55
CA SER A 226 24.62 34.34 8.38
C SER A 226 25.50 35.21 7.48
N ASP A 227 24.88 36.14 6.74
CA ASP A 227 25.60 37.23 6.10
C ASP A 227 25.37 38.52 6.89
N GLN A 228 26.07 38.65 8.01
CA GLN A 228 26.52 39.96 8.49
C GLN A 228 27.98 40.12 8.06
N THR A 229 28.19 40.46 6.79
CA THR A 229 29.40 41.20 6.43
C THR A 229 29.09 42.67 6.66
N GLU A 230 29.50 43.17 7.83
CA GLU A 230 29.70 44.60 8.02
C GLU A 230 30.74 45.09 7.01
N ALA A 231 30.27 45.63 5.89
CA ALA A 231 31.02 46.56 5.08
C ALA A 231 30.33 47.91 5.22
N ALA A 232 30.83 48.71 6.17
CA ALA A 232 30.54 50.13 6.22
C ALA A 232 30.91 50.76 4.87
N SER A 233 29.90 51.16 4.10
CA SER A 233 30.06 52.21 3.10
C SER A 233 28.85 53.12 3.15
N ASP A 234 29.08 54.22 3.85
CA ASP A 234 28.38 55.49 3.77
C ASP A 234 28.20 55.90 2.30
N ASP A 235 26.96 55.93 1.79
CA ASP A 235 26.51 57.00 0.89
C ASP A 235 24.98 57.06 0.80
N ASP A 236 24.49 58.28 0.79
CA ASP A 236 23.13 58.73 1.09
C ASP A 236 22.39 59.04 -0.22
N THR A 237 21.40 58.24 -0.65
CA THR A 237 20.33 58.78 -1.53
C THR A 237 19.03 57.95 -1.60
N ARG A 238 18.00 58.47 -0.91
CA ARG A 238 16.60 58.64 -1.35
C ARG A 238 15.73 57.42 -1.71
N LEU A 239 14.80 57.14 -0.79
CA LEU A 239 13.35 56.95 -0.97
C LEU A 239 12.89 56.43 -2.36
N ASN A 240 12.68 55.12 -2.46
CA ASN A 240 11.61 54.58 -3.29
C ASN A 240 10.86 53.51 -2.50
N GLY A 241 9.62 53.81 -2.16
CA GLY A 241 8.72 52.90 -1.46
C GLY A 241 8.40 51.70 -2.34
N SER A 242 8.91 50.55 -1.94
CA SER A 242 8.37 49.25 -2.29
C SER A 242 8.40 48.44 -1.01
N ASP A 243 7.31 48.53 -0.25
CA ASP A 243 6.94 47.52 0.74
C ASP A 243 6.79 46.18 -0.01
N ASN A 244 7.93 45.53 -0.21
CA ASN A 244 8.02 44.10 -0.38
C ASN A 244 8.70 43.60 0.88
N LEU A 245 8.02 43.82 2.02
CA LEU A 245 8.13 42.93 3.15
C LEU A 245 7.48 41.60 2.72
N SER A 246 8.16 40.88 1.82
CA SER A 246 8.06 39.43 1.88
C SER A 246 8.68 39.07 3.20
N ASP A 247 7.82 38.95 4.18
CA ASP A 247 7.96 38.18 5.40
C ASP A 247 8.41 36.76 4.96
N GLU A 248 9.67 36.62 4.55
CA GLU A 248 10.41 35.37 4.50
C GLU A 248 10.74 35.03 5.96
N LEU A 249 9.66 34.82 6.69
CA LEU A 249 9.62 34.53 8.11
C LEU A 249 10.50 33.29 8.30
N GLY A 250 11.61 33.51 9.02
CA GLY A 250 12.75 32.60 9.18
C GLY A 250 12.40 31.12 9.13
N ASN A 251 12.63 30.53 7.96
CA ASN A 251 12.49 29.09 7.72
C ASN A 251 13.86 28.39 7.73
N ASP A 252 14.91 29.15 8.05
CA ASP A 252 16.27 28.66 8.05
C ASP A 252 16.69 28.23 9.47
N LEU A 253 17.43 27.13 9.55
CA LEU A 253 17.91 26.57 10.81
C LEU A 253 19.12 27.34 11.33
N SER A 254 19.18 27.61 12.63
CA SER A 254 20.41 28.05 13.28
C SER A 254 21.56 27.04 13.09
N PRO A 255 22.83 27.43 13.23
CA PRO A 255 23.96 26.49 13.15
C PRO A 255 23.81 25.28 14.09
N GLU A 256 23.26 25.51 15.28
CA GLU A 256 22.96 24.51 16.30
C GLU A 256 21.83 23.56 15.85
N GLU A 257 20.69 24.11 15.39
CA GLU A 257 19.57 23.33 14.84
C GLU A 257 19.96 22.53 13.58
N MET A 258 20.85 23.08 12.76
CA MET A 258 21.39 22.40 11.58
C MET A 258 22.28 21.21 11.98
N LYS A 259 23.03 21.31 13.08
CA LYS A 259 23.81 20.19 13.62
C LYS A 259 22.90 19.06 14.12
N VAL A 260 21.77 19.41 14.72
CA VAL A 260 20.73 18.42 15.11
C VAL A 260 20.17 17.73 13.86
N ALA A 261 19.80 18.49 12.82
CA ALA A 261 19.31 17.94 11.56
C ALA A 261 20.33 17.01 10.87
N GLN A 262 21.61 17.38 10.83
CA GLN A 262 22.68 16.53 10.29
C GLN A 262 22.84 15.22 11.08
N SER A 263 22.73 15.29 12.42
CA SER A 263 22.80 14.10 13.28
C SER A 263 21.60 13.18 13.05
N ALA A 264 20.40 13.76 12.87
CA ALA A 264 19.19 13.01 12.54
C ALA A 264 19.29 12.28 11.20
N ILE A 265 19.86 12.91 10.16
CA ILE A 265 20.13 12.25 8.87
C ILE A 265 21.00 11.00 9.07
N GLY A 266 21.95 11.03 9.99
CA GLY A 266 22.74 9.85 10.40
C GLY A 266 21.86 8.72 10.95
N VAL A 267 20.99 9.04 11.90
CA VAL A 267 20.05 8.09 12.51
C VAL A 267 19.13 7.46 11.46
N VAL A 268 18.54 8.28 10.57
CA VAL A 268 17.67 7.77 9.51
C VAL A 268 18.44 6.92 8.50
N SER A 269 19.67 7.29 8.18
CA SER A 269 20.54 6.51 7.27
C SER A 269 20.86 5.13 7.85
N GLU A 270 21.24 5.05 9.13
CA GLU A 270 21.47 3.76 9.81
C GLU A 270 20.18 2.95 9.94
N THR A 271 19.03 3.61 10.06
CA THR A 271 17.73 2.94 10.07
C THR A 271 17.43 2.25 8.74
N VAL A 272 17.77 2.88 7.60
CA VAL A 272 17.70 2.23 6.29
C VAL A 272 18.60 0.98 6.23
N VAL A 273 19.78 1.01 6.84
CA VAL A 273 20.69 -0.15 6.91
C VAL A 273 20.06 -1.28 7.71
N VAL A 274 19.51 -0.99 8.90
CA VAL A 274 18.78 -1.98 9.71
C VAL A 274 17.64 -2.62 8.94
N ILE A 275 16.78 -1.83 8.28
CA ILE A 275 15.64 -2.38 7.51
C ILE A 275 16.15 -3.26 6.35
N LYS A 276 17.23 -2.87 5.66
CA LYS A 276 17.83 -3.69 4.60
C LYS A 276 18.36 -5.03 5.13
N GLU A 277 19.08 -5.00 6.25
CA GLU A 277 19.60 -6.23 6.86
C GLU A 277 18.47 -7.11 7.42
N LEU A 278 17.38 -6.52 7.90
CA LEU A 278 16.18 -7.24 8.32
C LEU A 278 15.51 -7.93 7.13
N ILE A 279 15.33 -7.23 6.00
CA ILE A 279 14.83 -7.81 4.74
C ILE A 279 15.73 -8.97 4.30
N ARG A 280 17.05 -8.78 4.33
CA ARG A 280 18.03 -9.81 3.96
C ARG A 280 17.93 -11.04 4.87
N THR A 281 17.77 -10.82 6.17
CA THR A 281 17.59 -11.87 7.19
C THR A 281 16.31 -12.67 6.92
N VAL A 282 15.17 -11.99 6.81
CA VAL A 282 13.87 -12.62 6.53
C VAL A 282 13.90 -13.38 5.20
N THR A 283 14.44 -12.78 4.14
CA THR A 283 14.54 -13.42 2.82
C THR A 283 15.46 -14.65 2.86
N GLY A 284 16.50 -14.63 3.69
CA GLY A 284 17.38 -15.79 3.94
C GLY A 284 16.64 -17.00 4.53
N LEU A 285 15.48 -16.79 5.17
CA LEU A 285 14.66 -17.86 5.74
C LEU A 285 13.76 -18.55 4.71
N LEU A 286 13.80 -18.18 3.42
CA LEU A 286 12.87 -18.69 2.39
C LEU A 286 12.81 -20.22 2.33
N ARG A 287 13.94 -20.89 2.61
CA ARG A 287 14.03 -22.36 2.60
C ARG A 287 13.42 -23.03 3.84
N GLN A 288 13.15 -22.26 4.89
CA GLN A 288 12.63 -22.74 6.17
C GLN A 288 11.11 -22.66 6.25
N GLU A 289 10.45 -21.96 5.31
CA GLU A 289 8.99 -21.85 5.25
C GLU A 289 8.36 -23.23 4.98
N LYS A 290 7.89 -23.89 6.04
CA LYS A 290 7.20 -25.16 5.93
C LYS A 290 5.71 -24.95 5.65
N PRO A 291 5.09 -25.77 4.78
CA PRO A 291 3.68 -25.60 4.43
C PRO A 291 2.68 -25.76 5.58
N LYS A 292 3.10 -26.36 6.70
CA LYS A 292 2.29 -26.71 7.88
C LYS A 292 2.85 -26.13 9.20
N ASP A 293 3.84 -25.24 9.15
CA ASP A 293 4.30 -24.56 10.38
C ASP A 293 3.25 -23.54 10.79
N ASN A 294 2.29 -24.02 11.57
CA ASN A 294 1.07 -23.30 11.88
C ASN A 294 1.31 -22.43 13.13
N GLY A 295 1.38 -21.12 12.91
CA GLY A 295 1.41 -20.09 13.95
C GLY A 295 2.81 -19.49 14.10
N ASN A 296 3.60 -20.03 15.03
CA ASN A 296 4.75 -19.32 15.62
C ASN A 296 5.74 -18.71 14.62
N PHE A 297 6.14 -19.44 13.56
CA PHE A 297 7.08 -18.90 12.56
C PHE A 297 6.48 -17.71 11.81
N VAL A 298 5.23 -17.84 11.36
CA VAL A 298 4.52 -16.77 10.65
C VAL A 298 4.21 -15.62 11.60
N ASP A 299 3.81 -15.90 12.84
CA ASP A 299 3.55 -14.90 13.87
C ASP A 299 4.80 -14.06 14.17
N SER A 300 5.97 -14.70 14.26
CA SER A 300 7.26 -14.01 14.40
C SER A 300 7.61 -13.14 13.19
N LEU A 301 7.35 -13.61 11.96
CA LEU A 301 7.55 -12.79 10.75
C LEU A 301 6.63 -11.56 10.71
N GLU A 302 5.35 -11.74 11.07
CA GLU A 302 4.37 -10.65 11.13
C GLU A 302 4.71 -9.66 12.25
N LYS A 303 5.21 -10.16 13.39
CA LYS A 303 5.73 -9.32 14.47
C LYS A 303 6.93 -8.49 14.00
N LEU A 304 7.89 -9.10 13.29
CA LEU A 304 9.02 -8.36 12.71
C LEU A 304 8.57 -7.28 11.71
N LEU A 305 7.56 -7.57 10.87
CA LEU A 305 6.99 -6.55 9.98
C LEU A 305 6.38 -5.40 10.76
N LYS A 306 5.59 -5.71 11.80
CA LYS A 306 4.97 -4.69 12.65
C LYS A 306 6.02 -3.78 13.29
N LEU A 307 7.08 -4.37 13.88
CA LEU A 307 8.19 -3.60 14.45
C LEU A 307 8.88 -2.74 13.38
N CYS A 308 9.09 -3.27 12.17
CA CYS A 308 9.64 -2.50 11.06
C CYS A 308 8.75 -1.31 10.66
N GLN A 309 7.43 -1.49 10.61
CA GLN A 309 6.47 -0.42 10.33
C GLN A 309 6.46 0.64 11.43
N GLU A 310 6.52 0.22 12.69
CA GLU A 310 6.60 1.13 13.83
C GLU A 310 7.89 1.96 13.82
N ILE A 311 9.03 1.38 13.43
CA ILE A 311 10.27 2.15 13.17
C ILE A 311 10.03 3.21 12.10
N GLY A 312 9.41 2.83 10.98
CA GLY A 312 9.08 3.78 9.90
C GLY A 312 8.26 4.98 10.40
N LEU A 313 7.24 4.73 11.22
CA LEU A 313 6.43 5.79 11.83
C LEU A 313 7.24 6.70 12.76
N GLN A 314 8.16 6.15 13.56
CA GLN A 314 9.01 6.97 14.41
C GLN A 314 10.03 7.80 13.61
N ILE A 315 10.47 7.31 12.46
CA ILE A 315 11.33 8.06 11.54
C ILE A 315 10.56 9.22 10.89
N ASP A 316 9.32 9.00 10.47
CA ASP A 316 8.47 10.08 9.93
C ASP A 316 8.25 11.17 10.99
N GLU A 317 7.97 10.78 12.24
CA GLU A 317 7.84 11.71 13.38
C GLU A 317 9.15 12.46 13.66
N LEU A 318 10.28 11.75 13.66
CA LEU A 318 11.60 12.35 13.80
C LEU A 318 11.85 13.38 12.69
N GLY A 319 11.50 13.06 11.45
CA GLY A 319 11.60 13.98 10.31
C GLY A 319 10.74 15.23 10.45
N ALA A 320 9.49 15.07 10.86
CA ALA A 320 8.57 16.18 11.07
C ALA A 320 9.08 17.12 12.18
N SER A 321 9.63 16.57 13.26
CA SER A 321 10.09 17.36 14.42
C SER A 321 11.31 18.25 14.13
N LEU A 322 12.01 18.06 12.99
CA LEU A 322 13.19 18.84 12.58
C LEU A 322 12.86 20.15 11.86
N TYR A 323 11.62 20.32 11.40
CA TYR A 323 11.21 21.56 10.75
C TYR A 323 11.07 22.68 11.79
N PRO A 324 11.43 23.93 11.47
CA PRO A 324 11.27 25.05 12.40
C PRO A 324 9.81 25.27 12.83
N PRO A 325 9.56 25.58 14.13
CA PRO A 325 10.49 25.49 15.25
C PRO A 325 10.76 24.03 15.65
N GLN A 326 12.02 23.66 15.89
CA GLN A 326 12.40 22.28 16.21
C GLN A 326 11.77 21.78 17.53
N GLU A 327 11.26 20.55 17.52
CA GLU A 327 10.58 19.93 18.67
C GLU A 327 11.47 18.92 19.40
N PHE A 328 12.45 19.39 20.19
CA PHE A 328 13.39 18.51 20.91
C PHE A 328 12.74 17.41 21.78
N PRO A 329 11.65 17.68 22.53
CA PRO A 329 10.97 16.62 23.29
C PRO A 329 10.42 15.51 22.38
N ALA A 330 9.89 15.87 21.20
CA ALA A 330 9.39 14.91 20.22
C ALA A 330 10.53 14.09 19.62
N MET A 331 11.66 14.72 19.29
CA MET A 331 12.87 14.02 18.84
C MET A 331 13.34 12.99 19.85
N LYS A 332 13.47 13.36 21.13
CA LYS A 332 13.88 12.43 22.20
C LYS A 332 12.91 11.27 22.36
N ALA A 333 11.61 11.55 22.36
CA ALA A 333 10.59 10.51 22.44
C ALA A 333 10.64 9.53 21.26
N SER A 334 10.87 10.02 20.04
CA SER A 334 11.06 9.19 18.85
C SER A 334 12.31 8.32 18.95
N LEU A 335 13.44 8.88 19.41
CA LEU A 335 14.67 8.12 19.64
C LEU A 335 14.48 7.02 20.68
N GLU A 336 13.87 7.31 21.84
CA GLU A 336 13.61 6.30 22.87
C GLU A 336 12.77 5.12 22.33
N LYS A 337 11.71 5.42 21.57
CA LYS A 337 10.86 4.41 20.93
C LYS A 337 11.62 3.59 19.89
N ILE A 338 12.41 4.24 19.02
CA ILE A 338 13.26 3.53 18.05
C ILE A 338 14.20 2.57 18.79
N SER A 339 14.84 3.01 19.87
CA SER A 339 15.78 2.17 20.63
C SER A 339 15.08 0.94 21.19
N SER A 340 13.89 1.10 21.78
CA SER A 340 13.08 0.00 22.30
C SER A 340 12.69 -0.98 21.20
N ILE A 341 12.20 -0.49 20.05
CA ILE A 341 11.79 -1.35 18.94
C ILE A 341 12.99 -2.13 18.39
N ILE A 342 14.17 -1.53 18.33
CA ILE A 342 15.40 -2.20 17.88
C ILE A 342 15.80 -3.37 18.80
N ASP A 343 15.59 -3.24 20.11
CA ASP A 343 15.81 -4.35 21.05
C ASP A 343 14.80 -5.48 20.83
N GLU A 344 13.55 -5.15 20.55
CA GLU A 344 12.52 -6.14 20.21
C GLU A 344 12.82 -6.84 18.87
N VAL A 345 13.27 -6.10 17.84
CA VAL A 345 13.70 -6.67 16.55
C VAL A 345 14.83 -7.67 16.77
N ARG A 346 15.82 -7.34 17.60
CA ARG A 346 16.92 -8.26 17.92
C ARG A 346 16.42 -9.54 18.56
N SER A 347 15.63 -9.39 19.62
CA SER A 347 15.08 -10.53 20.35
C SER A 347 14.27 -11.44 19.44
N GLU A 348 13.44 -10.88 18.55
CA GLU A 348 12.60 -11.66 17.63
C GLU A 348 13.41 -12.30 16.50
N VAL A 349 14.49 -11.66 16.01
CA VAL A 349 15.40 -12.29 15.05
C VAL A 349 16.13 -13.47 15.68
N GLU A 350 16.54 -13.35 16.93
CA GLU A 350 17.20 -14.41 17.72
C GLU A 350 16.33 -15.67 17.86
N THR A 351 15.00 -15.52 17.94
CA THR A 351 14.08 -16.67 17.99
C THR A 351 13.97 -17.40 16.65
N LEU A 352 14.19 -16.69 15.54
CA LEU A 352 14.01 -17.19 14.18
C LEU A 352 15.28 -17.78 13.57
N THR A 353 16.46 -17.25 13.91
CA THR A 353 17.71 -17.67 13.28
C THR A 353 18.93 -17.44 14.16
N SER A 354 19.87 -18.37 14.10
CA SER A 354 21.20 -18.23 14.72
C SER A 354 22.19 -17.43 13.88
N SER A 355 21.85 -17.10 12.63
CA SER A 355 22.67 -16.30 11.71
C SER A 355 22.15 -14.87 11.65
N SER A 356 22.51 -14.06 12.65
CA SER A 356 21.99 -12.70 12.87
C SER A 356 23.08 -11.63 13.07
N GLU A 357 24.36 -11.96 12.85
CA GLU A 357 25.49 -11.08 13.18
C GLU A 357 25.40 -9.71 12.49
N SER A 358 25.11 -9.67 11.19
CA SER A 358 25.08 -8.39 10.45
C SER A 358 23.92 -7.48 10.84
N ILE A 359 22.73 -8.05 11.10
CA ILE A 359 21.59 -7.26 11.58
C ILE A 359 21.85 -6.76 13.00
N PHE A 360 22.52 -7.55 13.84
CA PHE A 360 22.88 -7.12 15.18
C PHE A 360 23.91 -6.00 15.16
N GLN A 361 24.88 -6.08 14.25
CA GLN A 361 25.83 -5.00 14.01
C GLN A 361 25.12 -3.72 13.53
N ALA A 362 24.25 -3.81 12.51
CA ALA A 362 23.48 -2.66 12.04
C ALA A 362 22.65 -2.00 13.15
N CYS A 363 22.02 -2.80 14.02
CA CYS A 363 21.31 -2.28 15.19
C CYS A 363 22.25 -1.59 16.21
N ASN A 364 23.52 -2.02 16.34
CA ASN A 364 24.49 -1.39 17.24
C ASN A 364 24.94 -0.05 16.67
N ASP A 365 25.13 0.01 15.37
CA ASP A 365 25.54 1.22 14.64
C ASP A 365 24.43 2.28 14.74
N LEU A 366 23.16 1.88 14.52
CA LEU A 366 22.01 2.75 14.75
C LEU A 366 21.95 3.28 16.19
N LYS A 367 22.06 2.40 17.20
CA LYS A 367 22.07 2.84 18.61
C LYS A 367 23.22 3.80 18.93
N SER A 368 24.37 3.63 18.29
CA SER A 368 25.52 4.52 18.45
C SER A 368 25.23 5.89 17.82
N SER A 369 24.60 5.93 16.65
CA SER A 369 24.16 7.17 16.00
C SER A 369 23.10 7.91 16.83
N MET A 370 22.14 7.20 17.43
CA MET A 370 21.12 7.80 18.29
C MET A 370 21.74 8.47 19.53
N LYS A 371 22.70 7.82 20.18
CA LYS A 371 23.45 8.44 21.30
C LYS A 371 24.19 9.71 20.89
N GLN A 372 24.75 9.75 19.68
CA GLN A 372 25.40 10.95 19.17
C GLN A 372 24.39 12.09 18.96
N MET A 373 23.19 11.76 18.46
CA MET A 373 22.10 12.73 18.31
C MET A 373 21.59 13.23 19.66
N GLU A 374 21.41 12.36 20.66
CA GLU A 374 21.01 12.76 22.02
C GLU A 374 21.98 13.78 22.62
N VAL A 375 23.28 13.57 22.46
CA VAL A 375 24.32 14.53 22.90
C VAL A 375 24.17 15.88 22.18
N ALA A 376 23.83 15.87 20.88
CA ALA A 376 23.62 17.10 20.11
C ALA A 376 22.38 17.88 20.61
N LEU A 377 21.29 17.18 20.93
CA LEU A 377 20.06 17.78 21.48
C LEU A 377 20.31 18.42 22.85
N ASP A 378 21.06 17.75 23.73
CA ASP A 378 21.38 18.28 25.05
C ASP A 378 22.27 19.53 24.96
N CYS A 379 23.19 19.59 23.98
CA CYS A 379 24.01 20.77 23.74
C CYS A 379 23.20 21.98 23.25
N CYS A 380 22.26 21.78 22.33
CA CYS A 380 21.46 22.88 21.76
C CYS A 380 20.46 23.46 22.77
N SER A 381 19.82 22.60 23.57
CA SER A 381 18.92 23.05 24.64
C SER A 381 19.64 23.90 25.71
N ALA A 382 20.90 23.59 26.03
CA ALA A 382 21.70 24.39 26.96
C ALA A 382 22.05 25.78 26.39
N SER A 383 22.42 25.88 25.10
CA SER A 383 22.72 27.16 24.45
C SER A 383 21.50 28.07 24.32
N GLU A 384 20.31 27.50 24.06
CA GLU A 384 19.05 28.26 24.02
C GLU A 384 18.74 28.90 25.37
N ILE A 385 18.86 28.15 26.47
CA ILE A 385 18.64 28.67 27.82
C ILE A 385 19.65 29.77 28.15
N GLU A 386 20.93 29.60 27.82
CA GLU A 386 21.96 30.60 28.06
C GLU A 386 21.68 31.91 27.28
N SER A 387 21.27 31.80 26.02
CA SER A 387 20.92 32.96 25.19
C SER A 387 19.71 33.73 25.74
N GLN A 388 18.68 33.02 26.22
CA GLN A 388 17.51 33.64 26.86
C GLN A 388 17.88 34.35 28.17
N MET A 389 18.76 33.75 28.99
CA MET A 389 19.21 34.36 30.26
C MET A 389 20.07 35.62 30.05
N GLN A 390 20.91 35.66 29.00
CA GLN A 390 21.70 36.84 28.66
C GLN A 390 20.83 38.00 28.18
N ASN A 391 19.78 37.72 27.39
CA ASN A 391 18.85 38.74 26.91
C ASN A 391 18.01 39.38 28.03
N VAL A 392 17.62 38.61 29.06
CA VAL A 392 16.90 39.13 30.24
C VAL A 392 17.80 40.00 31.13
N SER A 393 19.12 39.81 31.06
CA SER A 393 20.09 40.58 31.87
C SER A 393 20.46 41.94 31.25
N LEU A 394 20.07 42.19 29.99
CA LEU A 394 20.34 43.42 29.24
C LEU A 394 19.11 44.33 29.06
N SER A 395 17.95 43.92 29.58
CA SER A 395 16.69 44.66 29.62
C SER A 395 16.32 45.04 31.05
#